data_AF-A0A1C3KPD0-F1
#
_entry.id   AF-A0A1C3KPD0-F1
#
_cell.length_a   1.000
_cell.length_b   1.000
_cell.length_c   1.000
_cell.angle_alpha   90.00
_cell.angle_beta   90.00
_cell.angle_gamma   90.00
#
_symmetry.space_group_name_H-M   'P 1'
#
loop_
_entity.id
_entity.type
_entity.pdbx_description
1 polymer ?
#
loop_
_entity_poly.entity_id
_entity_poly.type
_entity_poly.pdbx_seq_one_letter_code
_entity_poly.pdbx_strand_id
1 'polypeptide(L)'
;MGNHCCAGRDLLYKNKLHEFGIEGSKTIRKLLSFTSNDILRFDKAYDENDVQEFVNLCSSACEIEKLEDRMHPWAADPKTIGALSATQLAILANEPHYKDAIREADGIPVFINLLKSHELDRVHAAVVALSFLSVDNVKNCISMFDNGAMPYLISGMKSSIDGMKAACAQTCRNIFVLDKKYKKEFLKLGGITQLVKLLELPSNYNDSQPLYTQLEAIYHLEDFILNDGDEVPEFLEAVKNSNAIKNLKNLQQCPEQDLAEASNVLLLRLTD
;
A
#
# COMPACT_ATOMS: atom_id res chain seq x y z
N MET A 1 17.46 -14.64 -0.71
CA MET A 1 16.45 -15.60 -0.21
C MET A 1 15.19 -14.81 0.02
N GLY A 2 14.15 -15.03 -0.79
CA GLY A 2 12.95 -14.17 -0.78
C GLY A 2 12.13 -14.34 0.48
N ASN A 3 11.79 -13.23 1.15
CA ASN A 3 10.92 -13.18 2.32
C ASN A 3 9.53 -13.76 2.00
N HIS A 4 9.32 -15.04 2.31
CA HIS A 4 8.04 -15.74 2.16
C HIS A 4 7.08 -15.48 3.35
N CYS A 5 7.47 -14.70 4.36
CA CYS A 5 6.63 -14.41 5.54
C CYS A 5 5.62 -13.25 5.36
N CYS A 6 5.74 -12.41 4.33
CA CYS A 6 4.73 -11.38 4.02
C CYS A 6 3.43 -11.95 3.42
N ALA A 7 3.38 -13.26 3.17
CA ALA A 7 2.29 -13.90 2.46
C ALA A 7 0.94 -13.84 3.19
N GLY A 8 0.90 -13.79 4.53
CA GLY A 8 -0.37 -13.91 5.27
C GLY A 8 -1.40 -12.81 4.91
N ARG A 9 -0.98 -11.56 4.97
CA ARG A 9 -1.81 -10.39 4.67
C ARG A 9 -2.07 -10.25 3.17
N ASP A 10 -1.05 -10.46 2.34
CA ASP A 10 -1.16 -10.42 0.88
C ASP A 10 -2.11 -11.51 0.35
N LEU A 11 -2.06 -12.73 0.91
CA LEU A 11 -2.94 -13.83 0.51
C LEU A 11 -4.39 -13.56 0.93
N LEU A 12 -4.61 -13.00 2.13
CA LEU A 12 -5.94 -12.56 2.57
C LEU A 12 -6.53 -11.47 1.66
N TYR A 13 -5.72 -10.49 1.25
CA TYR A 13 -6.16 -9.46 0.31
C TYR A 13 -6.41 -10.01 -1.09
N LYS A 14 -5.52 -10.87 -1.61
CA LYS A 14 -5.67 -11.52 -2.91
C LYS A 14 -6.93 -12.38 -2.99
N ASN A 15 -7.19 -13.19 -1.96
CA ASN A 15 -8.37 -14.05 -1.92
C ASN A 15 -9.67 -13.23 -1.95
N LYS A 16 -9.75 -12.17 -1.14
CA LYS A 16 -10.95 -11.31 -1.12
C LYS A 16 -11.12 -10.53 -2.43
N LEU A 17 -10.05 -9.96 -3.00
CA LEU A 17 -10.14 -9.25 -4.27
C LEU A 17 -10.56 -10.17 -5.42
N HIS A 18 -10.11 -11.43 -5.41
CA HIS A 18 -10.54 -12.43 -6.39
C HIS A 18 -12.01 -12.84 -6.22
N GLU A 19 -12.48 -13.04 -4.98
CA GLU A 19 -13.91 -13.26 -4.67
C GLU A 19 -14.78 -12.09 -5.19
N PHE A 20 -14.35 -10.85 -4.96
CA PHE A 20 -15.05 -9.66 -5.45
C PHE A 20 -14.98 -9.46 -6.95
N GLY A 21 -13.86 -9.80 -7.62
CA GLY A 21 -13.78 -9.76 -9.08
C GLY A 21 -14.89 -10.58 -9.75
N ILE A 22 -15.31 -11.67 -9.10
CA ILE A 22 -16.37 -12.57 -9.57
C ILE A 22 -17.78 -12.09 -9.17
N GLU A 23 -17.98 -11.61 -7.93
CA GLU A 23 -19.31 -11.19 -7.44
C GLU A 23 -19.68 -9.75 -7.79
N GLY A 24 -18.72 -8.82 -7.73
CA GLY A 24 -18.91 -7.40 -8.08
C GLY A 24 -19.39 -7.19 -9.51
N SER A 25 -18.99 -8.06 -10.44
CA SER A 25 -19.47 -8.13 -11.83
C SER A 25 -21.00 -8.19 -11.93
N LYS A 26 -21.64 -8.94 -11.03
CA LYS A 26 -23.09 -9.17 -11.05
C LYS A 26 -23.87 -8.04 -10.39
N THR A 27 -23.32 -7.47 -9.32
CA THR A 27 -23.96 -6.40 -8.54
C THR A 27 -23.93 -5.06 -9.28
N ILE A 28 -22.80 -4.71 -9.93
CA ILE A 28 -22.65 -3.44 -10.67
C ILE A 28 -23.67 -3.33 -11.81
N ARG A 29 -23.90 -4.42 -12.57
CA ARG A 29 -24.86 -4.43 -13.70
C ARG A 29 -26.32 -4.15 -13.31
N LYS A 30 -26.69 -4.29 -12.04
CA LYS A 30 -28.09 -4.14 -11.56
C LYS A 30 -28.42 -2.70 -11.13
N LEU A 31 -27.42 -1.89 -10.79
CA LEU A 31 -27.57 -0.58 -10.12
C LEU A 31 -27.67 0.62 -11.08
N LEU A 32 -27.59 0.41 -12.40
CA LEU A 32 -27.30 1.50 -13.35
C LEU A 32 -28.40 1.70 -14.41
N SER A 33 -29.67 1.85 -13.99
CA SER A 33 -30.74 2.25 -14.92
C SER A 33 -30.95 3.77 -14.91
N PHE A 34 -30.77 4.39 -16.08
CA PHE A 34 -30.78 5.85 -16.41
C PHE A 34 -29.43 6.54 -16.23
N THR A 35 -28.53 6.36 -17.19
CA THR A 35 -27.08 6.49 -16.98
C THR A 35 -26.45 7.76 -17.55
N SER A 36 -25.69 8.44 -16.69
CA SER A 36 -24.63 9.38 -17.08
C SER A 36 -23.67 8.74 -18.10
N ASN A 37 -23.12 9.53 -19.02
CA ASN A 37 -22.17 9.07 -20.03
C ASN A 37 -20.99 8.28 -19.43
N ASP A 38 -20.54 8.66 -18.23
CA ASP A 38 -19.42 8.00 -17.54
C ASP A 38 -19.76 6.60 -17.02
N ILE A 39 -21.03 6.33 -16.75
CA ILE A 39 -21.47 4.99 -16.31
C ILE A 39 -21.40 4.01 -17.49
N LEU A 40 -21.91 4.42 -18.66
CA LEU A 40 -21.84 3.58 -19.87
C LEU A 40 -20.40 3.32 -20.30
N ARG A 41 -19.52 4.34 -20.17
CA ARG A 41 -18.08 4.19 -20.40
C ARG A 41 -17.46 3.19 -19.43
N PHE A 42 -17.83 3.26 -18.15
CA PHE A 42 -17.35 2.32 -17.14
C PHE A 42 -17.79 0.88 -17.43
N ASP A 43 -19.07 0.65 -17.72
CA ASP A 43 -19.60 -0.70 -18.00
C ASP A 43 -18.89 -1.32 -19.21
N LYS A 44 -18.70 -0.53 -20.27
CA LYS A 44 -17.96 -0.95 -21.45
C LYS A 44 -16.49 -1.27 -21.11
N ALA A 45 -15.82 -0.38 -20.38
CA ALA A 45 -14.43 -0.59 -19.97
C ALA A 45 -14.28 -1.86 -19.10
N TYR A 46 -15.28 -2.15 -18.27
CA TYR A 46 -15.33 -3.34 -17.44
C TYR A 46 -15.48 -4.63 -18.25
N ASP A 47 -16.38 -4.66 -19.22
CA ASP A 47 -16.56 -5.84 -20.07
C ASP A 47 -15.32 -6.14 -20.95
N GLU A 48 -14.56 -5.10 -21.31
CA GLU A 48 -13.39 -5.19 -22.19
C GLU A 48 -12.03 -5.23 -21.44
N ASN A 49 -12.03 -5.08 -20.11
CA ASN A 49 -10.83 -4.80 -19.30
C ASN A 49 -9.99 -3.63 -19.87
N ASP A 50 -10.66 -2.56 -20.29
CA ASP A 50 -10.03 -1.38 -20.89
C ASP A 50 -9.31 -0.55 -19.81
N VAL A 51 -8.02 -0.85 -19.63
CA VAL A 51 -7.13 -0.17 -18.69
C VAL A 51 -7.09 1.33 -18.96
N GLN A 52 -6.98 1.74 -20.22
CA GLN A 52 -6.84 3.16 -20.55
C GLN A 52 -8.11 3.92 -20.19
N GLU A 53 -9.27 3.33 -20.48
CA GLU A 53 -10.54 3.97 -20.18
C GLU A 53 -10.83 4.02 -18.68
N PHE A 54 -10.45 2.99 -17.92
CA PHE A 54 -10.49 3.09 -16.46
C PHE A 54 -9.60 4.21 -15.91
N VAL A 55 -8.39 4.39 -16.45
CA VAL A 55 -7.51 5.50 -16.03
C VAL A 55 -8.16 6.84 -16.35
N ASN A 56 -8.77 6.99 -17.53
CA ASN A 56 -9.51 8.20 -17.90
C ASN A 56 -10.70 8.47 -16.97
N LEU A 57 -11.40 7.41 -16.55
CA LEU A 57 -12.58 7.51 -15.69
C LEU A 57 -12.24 7.80 -14.23
N CYS A 58 -10.99 7.64 -13.77
CA CYS A 58 -10.58 7.98 -12.41
C CYS A 58 -10.89 9.44 -12.00
N SER A 59 -10.94 10.38 -12.95
CA SER A 59 -11.34 11.76 -12.67
C SER A 59 -12.86 11.98 -12.58
N SER A 60 -13.68 11.00 -12.97
CA SER A 60 -15.14 11.14 -12.98
C SER A 60 -15.68 11.33 -11.57
N ALA A 61 -16.44 12.40 -11.36
CA ALA A 61 -17.17 12.68 -10.13
C ALA A 61 -18.62 12.14 -10.16
N CYS A 62 -18.98 11.36 -11.19
CA CYS A 62 -20.30 10.76 -11.30
C CYS A 62 -20.56 9.86 -10.09
N GLU A 63 -21.57 10.18 -9.29
CA GLU A 63 -21.96 9.39 -8.13
C GLU A 63 -22.50 8.02 -8.56
N ILE A 64 -22.30 7.02 -7.70
CA ILE A 64 -22.88 5.69 -7.86
C ILE A 64 -23.77 5.37 -6.67
N GLU A 65 -24.71 4.45 -6.87
CA GLU A 65 -25.51 3.93 -5.77
C GLU A 65 -24.62 3.21 -4.76
N LYS A 66 -25.04 3.25 -3.49
CA LYS A 66 -24.33 2.59 -2.41
C LYS A 66 -24.25 1.08 -2.69
N LEU A 67 -23.04 0.55 -2.67
CA LEU A 67 -22.80 -0.88 -2.85
C LEU A 67 -23.46 -1.69 -1.73
N GLU A 68 -24.06 -2.81 -2.09
CA GLU A 68 -24.64 -3.77 -1.13
C GLU A 68 -23.53 -4.43 -0.29
N ASP A 69 -22.43 -4.79 -0.94
CA ASP A 69 -21.27 -5.45 -0.35
C ASP A 69 -20.00 -4.62 -0.44
N ARG A 70 -19.18 -4.68 0.61
CA ARG A 70 -17.90 -3.97 0.70
C ARG A 70 -16.84 -4.63 -0.19
N MET A 71 -16.23 -3.90 -1.11
CA MET A 71 -15.29 -4.46 -2.10
C MET A 71 -13.89 -4.81 -1.56
N HIS A 72 -13.48 -4.26 -0.41
CA HIS A 72 -12.12 -4.43 0.12
C HIS A 72 -12.11 -4.38 1.64
N PRO A 73 -11.26 -5.13 2.37
CA PRO A 73 -11.38 -5.27 3.82
C PRO A 73 -11.34 -3.97 4.61
N TRP A 74 -10.55 -3.00 4.15
CA TRP A 74 -10.31 -1.74 4.85
C TRP A 74 -10.53 -0.50 4.00
N ALA A 75 -10.56 -0.60 2.66
CA ALA A 75 -10.78 0.57 1.82
C ALA A 75 -12.23 1.02 1.96
N ALA A 76 -12.47 2.32 1.80
CA ALA A 76 -13.82 2.86 1.85
C ALA A 76 -14.53 2.49 0.55
N ASP A 77 -15.83 2.20 0.64
CA ASP A 77 -16.60 1.82 -0.54
C ASP A 77 -16.63 2.99 -1.55
N PRO A 78 -16.38 2.72 -2.84
CA PRO A 78 -16.46 3.73 -3.88
C PRO A 78 -17.82 4.43 -3.87
N LYS A 79 -17.79 5.77 -3.92
CA LYS A 79 -18.99 6.61 -4.03
C LYS A 79 -19.16 7.22 -5.42
N THR A 80 -18.12 7.13 -6.24
CA THR A 80 -18.10 7.70 -7.59
C THR A 80 -17.49 6.73 -8.59
N ILE A 81 -17.82 6.90 -9.88
CA ILE A 81 -17.19 6.17 -10.98
C ILE A 81 -15.66 6.33 -10.95
N GLY A 82 -15.14 7.48 -10.56
CA GLY A 82 -13.70 7.67 -10.43
C GLY A 82 -13.04 6.80 -9.37
N ALA A 83 -13.63 6.70 -8.18
CA ALA A 83 -13.14 5.79 -7.14
C ALA A 83 -13.33 4.33 -7.55
N LEU A 84 -14.45 3.99 -8.20
CA LEU A 84 -14.72 2.63 -8.66
C LEU A 84 -13.74 2.19 -9.74
N SER A 85 -13.40 3.08 -10.68
CA SER A 85 -12.40 2.84 -11.74
C SER A 85 -11.01 2.60 -11.14
N ALA A 86 -10.63 3.39 -10.13
CA ALA A 86 -9.37 3.15 -9.40
C ALA A 86 -9.36 1.79 -8.70
N THR A 87 -10.49 1.37 -8.11
CA THR A 87 -10.65 0.03 -7.52
C THR A 87 -10.53 -1.08 -8.55
N GLN A 88 -11.12 -0.93 -9.74
CA GLN A 88 -10.97 -1.93 -10.82
C GLN A 88 -9.52 -2.04 -11.29
N LEU A 89 -8.83 -0.91 -11.48
CA LEU A 89 -7.40 -0.92 -11.83
C LEU A 89 -6.56 -1.60 -10.74
N ALA A 90 -6.91 -1.45 -9.46
CA ALA A 90 -6.24 -2.15 -8.38
C ALA A 90 -6.45 -3.67 -8.44
N ILE A 91 -7.65 -4.14 -8.81
CA ILE A 91 -7.94 -5.56 -9.04
C ILE A 91 -7.09 -6.08 -10.21
N LEU A 92 -7.07 -5.36 -11.34
CA LEU A 92 -6.27 -5.73 -12.51
C LEU A 92 -4.77 -5.77 -12.19
N ALA A 93 -4.26 -4.82 -11.39
CA ALA A 93 -2.84 -4.75 -11.01
C ALA A 93 -2.34 -5.98 -10.23
N ASN A 94 -3.22 -6.87 -9.75
CA ASN A 94 -2.82 -8.13 -9.15
C ASN A 94 -2.20 -9.09 -10.19
N GLU A 95 -2.57 -8.97 -11.47
CA GLU A 95 -1.98 -9.73 -12.57
C GLU A 95 -0.74 -9.03 -13.13
N PRO A 96 0.40 -9.73 -13.34
CA PRO A 96 1.66 -9.09 -13.72
C PRO A 96 1.61 -8.24 -15.00
N HIS A 97 0.87 -8.67 -16.03
CA HIS A 97 0.83 -7.98 -17.32
C HIS A 97 0.05 -6.65 -17.26
N TYR A 98 -0.95 -6.54 -16.39
CA TYR A 98 -1.68 -5.28 -16.20
C TYR A 98 -0.84 -4.23 -15.47
N LYS A 99 0.16 -4.62 -14.68
CA LYS A 99 1.03 -3.65 -13.98
C LYS A 99 1.76 -2.72 -14.94
N ASP A 100 2.23 -3.26 -16.07
CA ASP A 100 2.89 -2.46 -17.11
C ASP A 100 1.87 -1.64 -17.93
N ALA A 101 0.75 -2.25 -18.32
CA ALA A 101 -0.32 -1.57 -19.05
C ALA A 101 -0.88 -0.35 -18.27
N ILE A 102 -1.07 -0.49 -16.96
CA ILE A 102 -1.57 0.60 -16.10
C ILE A 102 -0.56 1.75 -16.04
N ARG A 103 0.75 1.46 -15.98
CA ARG A 103 1.79 2.51 -16.03
C ARG A 103 1.78 3.19 -17.40
N GLU A 104 1.72 2.42 -18.48
CA GLU A 104 1.76 2.91 -19.86
C GLU A 104 0.53 3.75 -20.23
N ALA A 105 -0.60 3.50 -19.54
CA ALA A 105 -1.82 4.30 -19.64
C ALA A 105 -1.83 5.57 -18.75
N ASP A 106 -0.68 5.98 -18.19
CA ASP A 106 -0.54 7.09 -17.24
C ASP A 106 -1.29 6.90 -15.90
N GLY A 107 -1.55 5.66 -15.49
CA GLY A 107 -2.26 5.35 -14.25
C GLY A 107 -1.52 5.81 -12.98
N ILE A 108 -0.18 5.71 -12.92
CA ILE A 108 0.60 6.09 -11.74
C ILE A 108 0.45 7.58 -11.39
N PRO A 109 0.67 8.53 -12.32
CA PRO A 109 0.37 9.95 -12.08
C PRO A 109 -1.07 10.19 -11.63
N VAL A 110 -2.05 9.49 -12.22
CA VAL A 110 -3.47 9.60 -11.85
C VAL A 110 -3.72 9.15 -10.42
N PHE A 111 -3.17 8.01 -9.98
CA PHE A 111 -3.30 7.57 -8.58
C PHE A 111 -2.65 8.53 -7.60
N ILE A 112 -1.47 9.08 -7.93
CA ILE A 112 -0.80 10.09 -7.09
C ILE A 112 -1.66 11.36 -6.98
N ASN A 113 -2.39 11.74 -8.05
CA ASN A 113 -3.35 12.82 -7.98
C ASN A 113 -4.54 12.49 -7.05
N LEU A 114 -5.05 11.26 -7.09
CA LEU A 114 -6.12 10.81 -6.19
C LEU A 114 -5.70 10.80 -4.71
N LEU A 115 -4.42 10.60 -4.39
CA LEU A 115 -3.90 10.75 -3.01
C LEU A 115 -4.06 12.18 -2.44
N LYS A 116 -4.29 13.19 -3.29
CA LYS A 116 -4.54 14.58 -2.90
C LYS A 116 -6.01 14.85 -2.58
N SER A 117 -6.89 13.89 -2.83
CA SER A 117 -8.34 14.02 -2.60
C SER A 117 -8.67 14.16 -1.12
N HIS A 118 -9.77 14.86 -0.83
CA HIS A 118 -10.40 14.85 0.50
C HIS A 118 -11.38 13.69 0.70
N GLU A 119 -11.77 13.01 -0.38
CA GLU A 119 -12.62 11.83 -0.36
C GLU A 119 -11.82 10.56 -0.03
N LEU A 120 -12.20 9.88 1.06
CA LEU A 120 -11.50 8.71 1.58
C LEU A 120 -11.46 7.52 0.61
N ASP A 121 -12.55 7.26 -0.12
CA ASP A 121 -12.65 6.18 -1.10
C ASP A 121 -11.65 6.36 -2.25
N ARG A 122 -11.47 7.59 -2.74
CA ARG A 122 -10.44 7.92 -3.74
C ARG A 122 -9.03 7.69 -3.22
N VAL A 123 -8.74 8.16 -2.01
CA VAL A 123 -7.41 8.00 -1.40
C VAL A 123 -7.11 6.53 -1.14
N HIS A 124 -8.06 5.79 -0.57
CA HIS A 124 -7.89 4.37 -0.27
C HIS A 124 -7.71 3.55 -1.56
N ALA A 125 -8.55 3.76 -2.58
CA ALA A 125 -8.41 3.06 -3.86
C ALA A 125 -7.03 3.31 -4.52
N ALA A 126 -6.55 4.56 -4.48
CA ALA A 126 -5.23 4.90 -5.00
C ALA A 126 -4.09 4.21 -4.23
N VAL A 127 -4.16 4.14 -2.89
CA VAL A 127 -3.16 3.41 -2.09
C VAL A 127 -3.17 1.92 -2.40
N VAL A 128 -4.35 1.31 -2.52
CA VAL A 128 -4.47 -0.11 -2.88
C VAL A 128 -3.84 -0.36 -4.26
N ALA A 129 -4.19 0.44 -5.27
CA ALA A 129 -3.61 0.32 -6.62
C ALA A 129 -2.09 0.46 -6.61
N LEU A 130 -1.56 1.52 -5.98
CA LEU A 130 -0.10 1.76 -5.90
C LEU A 130 0.63 0.64 -5.15
N SER A 131 0.03 0.07 -4.10
CA SER A 131 0.64 -1.06 -3.40
C SER A 131 0.83 -2.28 -4.31
N PHE A 132 -0.19 -2.67 -5.09
CA PHE A 132 -0.07 -3.80 -6.03
C PHE A 132 0.88 -3.50 -7.18
N LEU A 133 0.84 -2.28 -7.72
CA LEU A 133 1.71 -1.85 -8.81
C LEU A 133 3.19 -1.83 -8.42
N SER A 134 3.50 -1.67 -7.12
CA SER A 134 4.88 -1.62 -6.62
C SER A 134 5.52 -3.01 -6.45
N VAL A 135 4.71 -4.07 -6.36
CA VAL A 135 5.20 -5.43 -6.13
C VAL A 135 5.80 -5.97 -7.42
N ASP A 136 7.04 -6.47 -7.35
CA ASP A 136 7.76 -7.12 -8.46
C ASP A 136 7.80 -6.30 -9.78
N ASN A 137 7.71 -4.97 -9.70
CA ASN A 137 7.78 -4.10 -10.88
C ASN A 137 8.61 -2.85 -10.61
N VAL A 138 9.92 -2.95 -10.91
CA VAL A 138 10.91 -1.87 -10.69
C VAL A 138 10.54 -0.60 -11.44
N LYS A 139 10.07 -0.70 -12.69
CA LYS A 139 9.69 0.45 -13.51
C LYS A 139 8.54 1.24 -12.88
N ASN A 140 7.56 0.55 -12.29
CA ASN A 140 6.47 1.20 -11.58
C ASN A 140 6.95 1.94 -10.33
N CYS A 141 7.81 1.32 -9.51
CA CYS A 141 8.38 1.97 -8.34
C CYS A 141 9.20 3.23 -8.70
N ILE A 142 10.00 3.17 -9.77
CA ILE A 142 10.73 4.34 -10.29
C ILE A 142 9.73 5.43 -10.71
N SER A 143 8.69 5.07 -11.48
CA SER A 143 7.65 6.01 -11.88
C SER A 143 6.92 6.64 -10.69
N MET A 144 6.68 5.89 -9.61
CA MET A 144 6.08 6.42 -8.38
C MET A 144 7.00 7.43 -7.70
N PHE A 145 8.30 7.15 -7.64
CA PHE A 145 9.28 8.09 -7.09
C PHE A 145 9.34 9.38 -7.93
N ASP A 146 9.50 9.25 -9.24
CA ASP A 146 9.66 10.38 -10.16
C ASP A 146 8.42 11.28 -10.20
N ASN A 147 7.23 10.71 -9.98
CA ASN A 147 5.97 11.47 -9.87
C ASN A 147 5.66 11.97 -8.44
N GLY A 148 6.57 11.79 -7.48
CA GLY A 148 6.45 12.37 -6.15
C GLY A 148 5.44 11.68 -5.23
N ALA A 149 5.31 10.35 -5.30
CA ALA A 149 4.40 9.60 -4.43
C ALA A 149 4.80 9.62 -2.94
N MET A 150 6.11 9.71 -2.64
CA MET A 150 6.66 9.51 -1.29
C MET A 150 6.02 10.35 -0.18
N PRO A 151 5.84 11.68 -0.32
CA PRO A 151 5.23 12.48 0.75
C PRO A 151 3.82 12.02 1.14
N TYR A 152 3.02 11.60 0.15
CA TYR A 152 1.66 11.12 0.35
C TYR A 152 1.63 9.74 1.02
N LEU A 153 2.48 8.82 0.57
CA LEU A 153 2.61 7.50 1.17
C LEU A 153 3.11 7.60 2.63
N ILE A 154 4.10 8.46 2.89
CA ILE A 154 4.59 8.73 4.26
C ILE A 154 3.49 9.33 5.13
N SER A 155 2.67 10.23 4.60
CA SER A 155 1.51 10.75 5.32
C SER A 155 0.48 9.65 5.63
N GLY A 156 0.25 8.73 4.69
CA GLY A 156 -0.67 7.60 4.86
C GLY A 156 -0.26 6.61 5.96
N MET A 157 1.03 6.49 6.27
CA MET A 157 1.52 5.69 7.42
C MET A 157 1.00 6.20 8.78
N LYS A 158 0.46 7.42 8.85
CA LYS A 158 -0.14 7.99 10.07
C LYS A 158 -1.60 7.58 10.29
N SER A 159 -2.19 6.84 9.35
CA SER A 159 -3.59 6.42 9.43
C SER A 159 -3.83 5.53 10.65
N SER A 160 -5.02 5.66 11.25
CA SER A 160 -5.49 4.72 12.27
C SER A 160 -5.97 3.38 11.69
N ILE A 161 -6.15 3.30 10.36
CA ILE A 161 -6.54 2.09 9.65
C ILE A 161 -5.30 1.25 9.38
N ASP A 162 -5.25 0.04 9.95
CA ASP A 162 -4.07 -0.84 9.87
C ASP A 162 -3.67 -1.19 8.43
N GLY A 163 -4.64 -1.55 7.59
CA GLY A 163 -4.38 -1.84 6.18
C GLY A 163 -3.84 -0.64 5.40
N MET A 164 -4.28 0.59 5.72
CA MET A 164 -3.79 1.80 5.07
C MET A 164 -2.33 2.09 5.43
N LYS A 165 -2.00 2.08 6.74
CA LYS A 165 -0.63 2.38 7.18
C LYS A 165 0.36 1.31 6.71
N ALA A 166 -0.04 0.03 6.72
CA ALA A 166 0.76 -1.08 6.21
C ALA A 166 1.00 -0.99 4.70
N ALA A 167 -0.06 -0.79 3.90
CA ALA A 167 0.08 -0.67 2.44
C ALA A 167 0.99 0.51 2.05
N CYS A 168 0.85 1.65 2.73
CA CYS A 168 1.74 2.79 2.53
C CYS A 168 3.20 2.49 2.89
N ALA A 169 3.45 1.82 4.01
CA ALA A 169 4.80 1.44 4.46
C ALA A 169 5.47 0.48 3.48
N GLN A 170 4.75 -0.57 3.06
CA GLN A 170 5.22 -1.55 2.08
C GLN A 170 5.52 -0.89 0.73
N THR A 171 4.65 0.01 0.26
CA THR A 171 4.87 0.75 -1.00
C THR A 171 6.10 1.65 -0.89
N CYS A 172 6.29 2.35 0.23
CA CYS A 172 7.51 3.14 0.48
C CYS A 172 8.76 2.26 0.42
N ARG A 173 8.72 1.09 1.07
CA ARG A 173 9.81 0.11 1.06
C ARG A 173 10.14 -0.36 -0.35
N ASN A 174 9.13 -0.77 -1.13
CA ASN A 174 9.33 -1.22 -2.51
C ASN A 174 9.97 -0.15 -3.40
N ILE A 175 9.74 1.13 -3.10
CA ILE A 175 10.39 2.24 -3.79
C ILE A 175 11.82 2.45 -3.26
N PHE A 176 11.99 2.68 -1.95
CA PHE A 176 13.28 3.16 -1.44
C PHE A 176 14.42 2.14 -1.56
N VAL A 177 14.12 0.84 -1.60
CA VAL A 177 15.16 -0.20 -1.70
C VAL A 177 15.89 -0.19 -3.05
N LEU A 178 15.33 0.47 -4.06
CA LEU A 178 15.88 0.47 -5.41
C LEU A 178 17.09 1.39 -5.60
N ASP A 179 17.20 2.45 -4.79
CA ASP A 179 18.29 3.42 -4.93
C ASP A 179 18.57 4.15 -3.60
N LYS A 180 19.86 4.34 -3.28
CA LYS A 180 20.31 5.12 -2.13
C LYS A 180 19.73 6.55 -2.11
N LYS A 181 19.53 7.17 -3.27
CA LYS A 181 18.86 8.47 -3.43
C LYS A 181 17.43 8.43 -2.90
N TYR A 182 16.71 7.34 -3.15
CA TYR A 182 15.32 7.18 -2.71
C TYR A 182 15.25 7.00 -1.20
N LYS A 183 16.19 6.26 -0.60
CA LYS A 183 16.35 6.18 0.87
C LYS A 183 16.64 7.55 1.49
N LYS A 184 17.53 8.34 0.91
CA LYS A 184 17.84 9.69 1.39
C LYS A 184 16.61 10.60 1.36
N GLU A 185 15.83 10.55 0.28
CA GLU A 185 14.59 11.34 0.19
C GLU A 185 13.56 10.85 1.21
N PHE A 186 13.38 9.54 1.35
CA PHE A 186 12.50 8.95 2.37
C PHE A 186 12.88 9.39 3.79
N LEU A 187 14.18 9.39 4.11
CA LEU A 187 14.70 9.89 5.40
C LEU A 187 14.41 11.37 5.59
N LYS A 188 14.73 12.20 4.59
CA LYS A 188 14.52 13.66 4.61
C LYS A 188 13.05 14.03 4.80
N LEU A 189 12.13 13.26 4.22
CA LEU A 189 10.69 13.45 4.36
C LEU A 189 10.12 12.92 5.69
N GLY A 190 10.96 12.40 6.60
CA GLY A 190 10.53 11.88 7.90
C GLY A 190 9.93 10.47 7.84
N GLY A 191 10.26 9.70 6.80
CA GLY A 191 9.79 8.33 6.62
C GLY A 191 10.22 7.39 7.74
N ILE A 192 11.46 7.50 8.22
CA ILE A 192 11.97 6.70 9.37
C ILE A 192 11.18 7.00 10.63
N THR A 193 10.82 8.26 10.87
CA THR A 193 9.97 8.60 12.01
C THR A 193 8.63 7.87 11.96
N GLN A 194 8.04 7.67 10.76
CA GLN A 194 6.79 6.93 10.64
C GLN A 194 7.00 5.42 10.77
N LEU A 195 8.01 4.82 10.13
CA LEU A 195 8.29 3.38 10.29
C LEU A 195 8.54 3.01 11.77
N VAL A 196 9.27 3.85 12.49
CA VAL A 196 9.54 3.62 13.92
C VAL A 196 8.28 3.72 14.77
N LYS A 197 7.32 4.57 14.40
CA LYS A 197 6.00 4.60 15.05
C LYS A 197 5.17 3.35 14.77
N LEU A 198 5.36 2.70 13.61
CA LEU A 198 4.68 1.44 13.31
C LEU A 198 5.15 0.28 14.20
N LEU A 199 6.31 0.41 14.84
CA LEU A 199 6.79 -0.53 15.87
C LEU A 199 6.05 -0.38 17.22
N GLU A 200 5.26 0.67 17.42
CA GLU A 200 4.54 0.86 18.68
C GLU A 200 3.44 -0.20 18.83
N LEU A 201 3.31 -0.74 20.05
CA LEU A 201 2.21 -1.62 20.39
C LEU A 201 0.89 -0.84 20.37
N PRO A 202 -0.22 -1.42 19.87
CA PRO A 202 -1.53 -0.83 20.01
C PRO A 202 -1.88 -0.59 21.48
N SER A 203 -2.56 0.52 21.81
CA SER A 203 -2.91 0.84 23.20
C SER A 203 -3.76 -0.22 23.90
N ASN A 204 -4.53 -0.99 23.12
CA ASN A 204 -5.37 -2.10 23.60
C ASN A 204 -4.80 -3.47 23.16
N TYR A 205 -3.46 -3.58 23.09
CA TYR A 205 -2.79 -4.82 22.72
C TYR A 205 -3.27 -5.98 23.60
N ASN A 206 -3.53 -7.10 22.95
CA ASN A 206 -3.79 -8.38 23.58
C ASN A 206 -3.08 -9.47 22.77
N ASP A 207 -2.65 -10.52 23.46
CA ASP A 207 -1.83 -11.59 22.88
C ASP A 207 -2.56 -12.42 21.80
N SER A 208 -3.86 -12.20 21.59
CA SER A 208 -4.64 -12.88 20.56
C SER A 208 -4.60 -12.20 19.20
N GLN A 209 -4.14 -10.95 19.11
CA GLN A 209 -4.04 -10.21 17.86
C GLN A 209 -2.62 -10.28 17.28
N PRO A 210 -2.46 -10.72 16.02
CA PRO A 210 -1.15 -10.76 15.37
C PRO A 210 -0.63 -9.34 15.10
N LEU A 211 0.68 -9.16 15.24
CA LEU A 211 1.36 -7.86 15.09
C LEU A 211 2.05 -7.75 13.72
N TYR A 212 1.31 -8.03 12.65
CA TYR A 212 1.87 -8.05 11.28
C TYR A 212 2.52 -6.73 10.86
N THR A 213 1.89 -5.59 11.18
CA THR A 213 2.43 -4.27 10.82
C THR A 213 3.75 -3.98 11.54
N GLN A 214 3.88 -4.38 12.80
CA GLN A 214 5.11 -4.22 13.57
C GLN A 214 6.22 -5.09 12.99
N LEU A 215 5.91 -6.36 12.67
CA LEU A 215 6.86 -7.29 12.07
C LEU A 215 7.35 -6.80 10.69
N GLU A 216 6.42 -6.37 9.82
CA GLU A 216 6.76 -5.78 8.52
C GLU A 216 7.64 -4.52 8.68
N ALA A 217 7.33 -3.66 9.65
CA ALA A 217 8.12 -2.45 9.92
C ALA A 217 9.55 -2.77 10.37
N ILE A 218 9.79 -3.87 11.09
CA ILE A 218 11.15 -4.34 11.42
C ILE A 218 11.92 -4.65 10.13
N TYR A 219 11.33 -5.44 9.22
CA TYR A 219 11.97 -5.76 7.95
C TYR A 219 12.19 -4.53 7.08
N HIS A 220 11.26 -3.57 7.08
CA HIS A 220 11.44 -2.32 6.34
C HIS A 220 12.60 -1.47 6.89
N LEU A 221 12.83 -1.48 8.20
CA LEU A 221 13.99 -0.81 8.80
C LEU A 221 15.30 -1.52 8.45
N GLU A 222 15.32 -2.85 8.44
CA GLU A 222 16.48 -3.62 7.96
C GLU A 222 16.79 -3.30 6.49
N ASP A 223 15.79 -3.37 5.62
CA ASP A 223 15.92 -3.02 4.20
C ASP A 223 16.35 -1.57 4.00
N PHE A 224 16.01 -0.67 4.91
CA PHE A 224 16.47 0.71 4.86
C PHE A 224 17.96 0.83 5.22
N ILE A 225 18.41 0.14 6.27
CA ILE A 225 19.81 0.14 6.74
C ILE A 225 20.74 -0.49 5.69
N LEU A 226 20.29 -1.57 5.03
CA LEU A 226 21.11 -2.39 4.14
C LEU A 226 21.04 -1.92 2.69
N ASN A 227 22.17 -1.80 1.99
CA ASN A 227 22.23 -1.62 0.55
C ASN A 227 23.01 -2.78 -0.08
N ASP A 228 22.36 -3.58 -0.93
CA ASP A 228 22.97 -4.79 -1.52
C ASP A 228 23.53 -5.78 -0.48
N GLY A 229 22.98 -5.77 0.74
CA GLY A 229 23.41 -6.61 1.86
C GLY A 229 24.43 -5.95 2.80
N ASP A 230 25.01 -4.82 2.40
CA ASP A 230 25.97 -4.07 3.22
C ASP A 230 25.28 -3.01 4.07
N GLU A 231 25.70 -2.87 5.33
CA GLU A 231 25.24 -1.79 6.18
C GLU A 231 25.71 -0.43 5.67
N VAL A 232 24.79 0.54 5.61
CA VAL A 232 25.11 1.93 5.30
C VAL A 232 25.15 2.74 6.60
N PRO A 233 26.32 3.23 7.05
CA PRO A 233 26.46 3.92 8.34
C PRO A 233 25.50 5.12 8.52
N GLU A 234 25.28 5.89 7.45
CA GLU A 234 24.33 7.02 7.43
C GLU A 234 22.89 6.58 7.80
N PHE A 235 22.44 5.45 7.27
CA PHE A 235 21.08 4.94 7.49
C PHE A 235 20.97 4.21 8.83
N LEU A 236 22.00 3.46 9.22
CA LEU A 236 22.10 2.86 10.54
C LEU A 236 21.97 3.92 11.63
N GLU A 237 22.76 4.99 11.54
CA GLU A 237 22.76 6.10 12.50
C GLU A 237 21.41 6.84 12.53
N ALA A 238 20.74 6.98 11.39
CA ALA A 238 19.40 7.55 11.33
C ALA A 238 18.37 6.71 12.10
N VAL A 239 18.46 5.37 12.04
CA VAL A 239 17.57 4.48 12.81
C VAL A 239 17.97 4.47 14.29
N LYS A 240 19.26 4.47 14.64
CA LYS A 240 19.74 4.56 16.04
C LYS A 240 19.25 5.82 16.75
N ASN A 241 19.25 6.96 16.06
CA ASN A 241 18.79 8.25 16.61
C ASN A 241 17.26 8.39 16.72
N SER A 242 16.51 7.32 16.51
CA SER A 242 15.06 7.28 16.63
C SER A 242 14.61 6.52 17.88
N ASN A 243 13.29 6.36 18.06
CA ASN A 243 12.73 5.49 19.10
C ASN A 243 12.79 3.99 18.78
N ALA A 244 13.48 3.56 17.71
CA ALA A 244 13.54 2.17 17.27
C ALA A 244 13.98 1.23 18.40
N ILE A 245 15.11 1.52 19.06
CA ILE A 245 15.65 0.70 20.16
C ILE A 245 14.64 0.54 21.30
N LYS A 246 13.95 1.63 21.68
CA LYS A 246 12.90 1.59 22.73
C LYS A 246 11.74 0.69 22.30
N ASN A 247 11.25 0.83 21.08
CA ASN A 247 10.09 0.11 20.60
C ASN A 247 10.42 -1.39 20.40
N LEU A 248 11.58 -1.72 19.82
CA LEU A 248 12.06 -3.10 19.66
C LEU A 248 12.23 -3.81 21.01
N LYS A 249 12.69 -3.11 22.04
CA LYS A 249 12.77 -3.66 23.41
C LYS A 249 11.42 -4.08 23.98
N ASN A 250 10.33 -3.44 23.56
CA ASN A 250 8.98 -3.85 23.95
C ASN A 250 8.51 -5.04 23.09
N LEU A 251 8.74 -5.00 21.78
CA LEU A 251 8.31 -6.05 20.85
C LEU A 251 9.00 -7.40 21.10
N GLN A 252 10.28 -7.41 21.51
CA GLN A 252 10.99 -8.65 21.88
C GLN A 252 10.37 -9.39 23.08
N GLN A 253 9.51 -8.74 23.86
CA GLN A 253 8.82 -9.33 25.01
C GLN A 253 7.46 -9.93 24.64
N CYS A 254 7.02 -9.75 23.40
CA CYS A 254 5.75 -10.32 22.92
C CYS A 254 5.86 -11.85 22.78
N PRO A 255 4.75 -12.58 22.97
CA PRO A 255 4.73 -14.04 22.88
C PRO A 255 4.89 -14.59 21.46
N GLU A 256 4.72 -13.76 20.43
CA GLU A 256 4.87 -14.14 19.02
C GLU A 256 6.35 -14.34 18.69
N GLN A 257 6.75 -15.60 18.46
CA GLN A 257 8.15 -15.99 18.29
C GLN A 257 8.84 -15.24 17.14
N ASP A 258 8.23 -15.22 15.95
CA ASP A 258 8.79 -14.56 14.77
C ASP A 258 9.03 -13.06 15.01
N LEU A 259 8.09 -12.40 15.70
CA LEU A 259 8.21 -10.99 16.07
C LEU A 259 9.33 -10.76 17.08
N ALA A 260 9.42 -11.61 18.10
CA ALA A 260 10.43 -11.48 19.14
C ALA A 260 11.84 -11.70 18.58
N GLU A 261 12.01 -12.71 17.72
CA GLU A 261 13.28 -13.02 17.05
C GLU A 261 13.70 -11.88 16.11
N ALA A 262 12.81 -11.42 15.24
CA ALA A 262 13.10 -10.29 14.34
C ALA A 262 13.44 -9.01 15.12
N SER A 263 12.73 -8.76 16.24
CA SER A 263 13.02 -7.63 17.12
C SER A 263 14.41 -7.72 17.73
N ASN A 264 14.83 -8.91 18.18
CA ASN A 264 16.14 -9.13 18.77
C ASN A 264 17.27 -8.95 17.74
N VAL A 265 17.10 -9.46 16.51
CA VAL A 265 18.09 -9.31 15.43
C VAL A 265 18.34 -7.85 15.09
N LEU A 266 17.28 -7.06 14.86
CA LEU A 266 17.44 -5.65 14.56
C LEU A 266 17.96 -4.87 15.78
N LEU A 267 17.54 -5.24 17.01
CA LEU A 267 18.01 -4.59 18.22
C LEU A 267 19.53 -4.74 18.40
N LEU A 268 20.08 -5.95 18.21
CA LEU A 268 21.52 -6.21 18.27
C LEU A 268 22.28 -5.30 17.31
N ARG A 269 21.83 -5.24 16.05
CA ARG A 269 22.42 -4.36 15.02
C ARG A 269 22.43 -2.88 15.41
N LEU A 270 21.40 -2.42 16.13
CA LEU A 270 21.30 -1.03 16.56
C LEU A 270 22.10 -0.73 17.84
N THR A 271 22.51 -1.75 18.59
CA THR A 271 23.26 -1.59 19.85
C THR A 271 24.75 -1.89 19.74
N ASP A 272 25.19 -2.58 18.69
CA ASP A 272 26.59 -2.76 18.32
C ASP A 272 27.23 -1.46 17.82
#